data_AF-A0A2U1URL2-F1
#
_entry.id   AF-A0A2U1URL2-F1
#
_cell.length_a   1.000
_cell.length_b   1.000
_cell.length_c   1.000
_cell.angle_alpha   90.00
_cell.angle_beta   90.00
_cell.angle_gamma   90.00
#
_symmetry.space_group_name_H-M   'P 1'
#
loop_
_entity.id
_entity.type
_entity.pdbx_description
1 polymer ?
#
loop_
_entity_poly.entity_id
_entity_poly.type
_entity_poly.pdbx_seq_one_letter_code
_entity_poly.pdbx_strand_id
1 'polypeptide(L)'
;MQTLNRHHFPGRRHPDRVIQFGEGNFLRAFIDWHLDLLNEHTDLDAGIVVVRPRDADSPSALNGEDGLYTTLVRGLNEQGEAVRESRLIRSVNREINTYRQFDEYLVPKSELAQKKAHWTDFDAGRLIHGMTMDELLARFVDLIVEIADGKAAKNEINDFRELAIFKSGVTL
;
A
#
# COMPACT_ATOMS: atom_id res chain seq x y z
N MET A 1 18.49 21.35 -11.08
CA MET A 1 17.20 20.85 -10.58
C MET A 1 17.44 20.37 -9.15
N GLN A 2 16.61 20.75 -8.18
CA GLN A 2 16.78 20.28 -6.79
C GLN A 2 16.35 18.81 -6.70
N THR A 3 17.04 18.01 -5.88
CA THR A 3 16.65 16.63 -5.55
C THR A 3 15.32 16.63 -4.82
N LEU A 4 14.41 15.74 -5.19
CA LEU A 4 13.05 15.68 -4.66
C LEU A 4 13.04 14.89 -3.35
N ASN A 5 13.43 15.54 -2.26
CA ASN A 5 13.48 14.89 -0.95
C ASN A 5 12.77 15.73 0.11
N ARG A 6 12.54 15.14 1.28
CA ARG A 6 11.78 15.81 2.36
C ARG A 6 12.57 16.95 3.02
N HIS A 7 13.87 17.07 2.75
CA HIS A 7 14.68 18.22 3.17
C HIS A 7 14.39 19.46 2.31
N HIS A 8 14.41 19.34 0.97
CA HIS A 8 14.11 20.45 0.07
C HIS A 8 12.60 20.73 -0.06
N PHE A 9 11.78 19.70 0.11
CA PHE A 9 10.32 19.78 0.03
C PHE A 9 9.71 19.29 1.34
N PRO A 10 9.75 20.09 2.43
CA PRO A 10 9.14 19.71 3.70
C PRO A 10 7.62 19.59 3.56
N GLY A 11 7.00 18.84 4.46
CA GLY A 11 5.56 18.59 4.47
C GLY A 11 5.15 17.63 5.58
N ARG A 12 3.84 17.42 5.72
CA ARG A 12 3.28 16.49 6.69
C ARG A 12 3.80 15.07 6.43
N ARG A 13 4.03 14.33 7.52
CA ARG A 13 4.29 12.89 7.50
C ARG A 13 3.06 12.20 8.05
N HIS A 14 2.70 11.07 7.45
CA HIS A 14 1.52 10.32 7.82
C HIS A 14 1.95 8.98 8.43
N PRO A 15 1.23 8.45 9.44
CA PRO A 15 1.47 7.11 9.95
C PRO A 15 1.12 6.06 8.89
N ASP A 16 1.78 4.90 8.93
CA ASP A 16 1.44 3.79 8.03
C ASP A 16 0.02 3.30 8.30
N ARG A 17 -0.87 3.48 7.33
CA ARG A 17 -2.27 3.03 7.40
C ARG A 17 -2.72 2.29 6.14
N VAL A 18 -1.99 2.43 5.04
CA VAL A 18 -2.25 1.76 3.76
C VAL A 18 -1.06 0.89 3.39
N ILE A 19 -1.33 -0.37 3.07
CA ILE A 19 -0.34 -1.26 2.45
C ILE A 19 -0.77 -1.43 0.99
N GLN A 20 0.10 -1.01 0.08
CA GLN A 20 -0.14 -1.10 -1.36
C GLN A 20 0.76 -2.17 -1.97
N PHE A 21 0.17 -3.13 -2.68
CA PHE A 21 0.93 -4.11 -3.44
C PHE A 21 1.11 -3.62 -4.88
N GLY A 22 2.36 -3.32 -5.26
CA GLY A 22 2.72 -2.77 -6.57
C GLY A 22 3.07 -1.28 -6.53
N GLU A 23 4.08 -0.93 -7.32
CA GLU A 23 4.70 0.41 -7.39
C GLU A 23 4.45 1.14 -8.71
N GLY A 24 3.58 0.58 -9.55
CA GLY A 24 3.36 1.02 -10.92
C GLY A 24 2.75 2.42 -11.05
N ASN A 25 2.89 3.01 -12.24
CA ASN A 25 2.39 4.36 -12.55
C ASN A 25 0.88 4.51 -12.29
N PHE A 26 0.09 3.47 -12.55
CA PHE A 26 -1.37 3.53 -12.33
C PHE A 26 -1.72 3.80 -10.86
N LEU A 27 -1.16 3.04 -9.92
CA LEU A 27 -1.45 3.21 -8.51
C LEU A 27 -0.99 4.59 -8.02
N ARG A 28 0.19 5.03 -8.46
CA ARG A 28 0.75 6.35 -8.13
C ARG A 28 -0.06 7.53 -8.69
N ALA A 29 -0.52 7.40 -9.93
CA ALA A 29 -1.29 8.47 -10.58
C ALA A 29 -2.78 8.45 -10.23
N PHE A 30 -3.28 7.36 -9.65
CA PHE A 30 -4.68 7.19 -9.32
C PHE A 30 -4.88 7.07 -7.81
N ILE A 31 -4.55 5.94 -7.19
CA ILE A 31 -4.85 5.69 -5.76
C ILE A 31 -4.09 6.64 -4.84
N ASP A 32 -2.76 6.74 -5.00
CA ASP A 32 -1.93 7.58 -4.15
C ASP A 32 -2.34 9.06 -4.26
N TRP A 33 -2.70 9.53 -5.45
CA TRP A 33 -3.20 10.89 -5.69
C TRP A 33 -4.51 11.17 -4.92
N HIS A 34 -5.46 10.25 -4.95
CA HIS A 34 -6.70 10.38 -4.16
C HIS A 34 -6.40 10.40 -2.66
N LEU A 35 -5.52 9.51 -2.17
CA LEU A 35 -5.14 9.47 -0.76
C LEU A 35 -4.46 10.77 -0.32
N ASP A 36 -3.61 11.34 -1.17
CA ASP A 36 -2.92 12.60 -0.89
C ASP A 36 -3.88 13.79 -0.82
N LEU A 37 -4.88 13.84 -1.70
CA LEU A 37 -5.96 14.82 -1.63
C LEU A 37 -6.84 14.62 -0.39
N LEU A 38 -7.19 13.39 -0.06
CA LEU A 38 -7.97 13.10 1.15
C LEU A 38 -7.21 13.50 2.40
N ASN A 39 -5.90 13.25 2.48
CA ASN A 39 -5.06 13.68 3.59
C ASN A 39 -4.98 15.21 3.72
N GLU A 40 -5.11 15.96 2.61
CA GLU A 40 -5.13 17.42 2.60
C GLU A 40 -6.49 17.99 3.02
N HIS A 41 -7.58 17.40 2.55
CA HIS A 41 -8.93 17.94 2.71
C HIS A 41 -9.75 17.29 3.84
N THR A 42 -9.21 16.26 4.50
CA THR A 42 -9.86 15.51 5.59
C THR A 42 -8.86 15.17 6.70
N ASP A 43 -9.33 14.49 7.75
CA ASP A 43 -8.54 13.99 8.87
C ASP A 43 -8.02 12.55 8.69
N LEU A 44 -8.08 12.00 7.46
CA LEU A 44 -7.70 10.62 7.14
C LEU A 44 -6.30 10.23 7.66
N ASP A 45 -5.32 11.14 7.50
CA ASP A 45 -3.93 11.02 7.99
C ASP A 45 -3.31 9.63 7.74
N ALA A 46 -3.34 9.19 6.48
CA ALA A 46 -2.96 7.85 6.07
C ALA A 46 -1.73 7.84 5.15
N GLY A 47 -0.63 7.27 5.64
CA GLY A 47 0.59 7.01 4.88
C GLY A 47 0.58 5.63 4.23
N ILE A 48 1.24 5.55 3.08
CA ILE A 48 1.29 4.38 2.20
C ILE A 48 2.65 3.71 2.34
N VAL A 49 2.63 2.41 2.64
CA VAL A 49 3.78 1.51 2.51
C VAL A 49 3.60 0.72 1.22
N VAL A 50 4.49 0.94 0.26
CA VAL A 50 4.46 0.23 -1.02
C VAL A 50 5.25 -1.07 -0.90
N VAL A 51 4.63 -2.19 -1.24
CA VAL A 51 5.25 -3.52 -1.29
C VAL A 51 5.51 -3.86 -2.75
N ARG A 52 6.77 -4.02 -3.10
CA ARG A 52 7.18 -4.36 -4.46
C ARG A 52 7.13 -5.87 -4.68
N PRO A 53 6.29 -6.37 -5.61
CA PRO A 53 6.10 -7.81 -5.81
C PRO A 53 7.11 -8.44 -6.77
N ARG A 54 8.05 -7.67 -7.35
CA ARG A 54 9.05 -8.15 -8.31
C ARG A 54 10.44 -7.72 -7.87
N ASP A 55 11.41 -8.62 -7.98
CA ASP A 55 12.82 -8.30 -7.78
C ASP A 55 13.43 -7.78 -9.09
N ALA A 56 13.38 -6.47 -9.28
CA ALA A 56 14.12 -5.81 -10.35
C ALA A 56 15.38 -5.17 -9.76
N ASP A 57 16.51 -5.27 -10.44
CA ASP A 57 17.81 -4.70 -10.03
C ASP A 57 17.88 -3.17 -9.97
N SER A 58 16.74 -2.50 -10.12
CA SER A 58 16.65 -1.05 -10.01
C SER A 58 16.52 -0.65 -8.53
N PRO A 59 17.39 0.24 -8.02
CA PRO A 59 17.18 0.89 -6.73
C PRO A 59 15.76 1.44 -6.65
N SER A 60 15.12 1.35 -5.48
CA SER A 60 13.78 1.94 -5.31
C SER A 60 13.86 3.44 -5.60
N ALA A 61 13.29 3.85 -6.73
CA ALA A 61 13.20 5.25 -7.12
C ALA A 61 12.41 6.06 -6.08
N LEU A 62 11.44 5.43 -5.39
CA LEU A 62 10.66 6.06 -4.35
C LEU A 62 11.49 6.30 -3.09
N ASN A 63 12.23 5.31 -2.60
CA ASN A 63 13.07 5.48 -1.40
C ASN A 63 14.21 6.46 -1.63
N GLY A 64 14.75 6.55 -2.86
CA GLY A 64 15.78 7.54 -3.20
C GLY A 64 15.31 9.00 -3.09
N GLU A 65 14.01 9.25 -3.21
CA GLU A 65 13.36 10.56 -3.16
C GLU A 65 12.47 10.70 -1.89
N ASP A 66 12.76 9.96 -0.81
CA ASP A 66 11.99 9.96 0.45
C ASP A 66 10.48 9.68 0.31
N GLY A 67 10.10 8.89 -0.70
CA GLY A 67 8.72 8.58 -1.07
C GLY A 67 8.02 9.69 -1.84
N LEU A 68 8.72 10.78 -2.18
CA LEU A 68 8.16 11.88 -2.94
C LEU A 68 8.23 11.62 -4.45
N TYR A 69 7.19 12.02 -5.16
CA TYR A 69 7.17 12.06 -6.62
C TYR A 69 6.11 13.03 -7.11
N THR A 70 6.18 13.41 -8.38
CA THR A 70 5.22 14.31 -9.00
C THR A 70 4.25 13.55 -9.89
N THR A 71 2.95 13.73 -9.67
CA THR A 71 1.90 13.27 -10.57
C THR A 71 1.51 14.40 -11.52
N LEU A 72 1.46 14.11 -12.82
CA LEU A 72 0.99 15.02 -13.85
C LEU A 72 -0.39 14.57 -14.33
N VAL A 73 -1.42 15.36 -14.03
CA VAL A 73 -2.78 15.12 -14.53
C VAL A 73 -2.95 15.95 -15.79
N ARG A 74 -3.27 15.29 -16.91
CA ARG A 74 -3.52 15.94 -18.21
C ARG A 74 -4.81 15.41 -18.81
N GLY A 75 -5.62 16.30 -19.35
CA GLY A 75 -6.89 15.93 -19.96
C GLY A 75 -7.64 17.14 -20.48
N LEU A 76 -8.94 16.94 -20.69
CA LEU A 76 -9.88 18.02 -20.99
C LEU A 76 -10.77 18.23 -19.76
N ASN A 77 -11.03 19.48 -19.38
CA ASN A 77 -12.05 19.79 -18.39
C ASN A 77 -13.47 19.65 -18.98
N GLU A 78 -14.49 19.89 -18.16
CA GLU A 78 -15.91 19.84 -18.58
C GLU A 78 -16.24 20.81 -19.72
N GLN A 79 -15.43 21.87 -19.88
CA GLN A 79 -15.55 22.89 -20.92
C GLN A 79 -14.78 22.51 -22.20
N GLY A 80 -14.09 21.36 -22.23
CA GLY A 80 -13.32 20.88 -23.37
C GLY A 80 -11.93 21.53 -23.51
N GLU A 81 -11.46 22.26 -22.50
CA GLU A 81 -10.17 22.93 -22.49
C GLU A 81 -9.07 21.99 -21.99
N ALA A 82 -7.90 22.06 -22.62
CA ALA A 82 -6.75 21.27 -22.19
C ALA A 82 -6.27 21.73 -20.81
N VAL A 83 -6.36 20.82 -19.84
CA VAL A 83 -5.82 21.02 -18.50
C VAL A 83 -4.54 20.23 -18.30
N ARG A 84 -3.60 20.84 -17.58
CA ARG A 84 -2.37 20.20 -17.12
C ARG A 84 -2.07 20.67 -15.71
N GLU A 85 -2.22 19.76 -14.76
CA GLU A 85 -1.91 19.99 -13.36
C GLU A 85 -0.71 19.14 -12.94
N SER A 86 0.14 19.71 -12.10
CA SER A 86 1.29 19.04 -11.52
C SER A 86 1.16 19.07 -10.01
N ARG A 87 1.13 17.89 -9.37
CA ARG A 87 1.01 17.76 -7.93
C ARG A 87 2.18 16.96 -7.36
N LEU A 88 2.76 17.46 -6.27
CA LEU A 88 3.73 16.71 -5.48
C LEU A 88 3.00 15.76 -4.54
N ILE A 89 3.16 14.45 -4.73
CA ILE A 89 2.63 13.41 -3.87
C ILE A 89 3.58 13.16 -2.70
N ARG A 90 3.03 13.08 -1.49
CA ARG A 90 3.79 12.96 -0.23
C ARG A 90 3.30 11.85 0.69
N SER A 91 2.19 11.20 0.31
CA SER A 91 1.54 10.15 1.09
C SER A 91 2.28 8.81 1.11
N VAL A 92 3.26 8.60 0.22
CA VAL A 92 4.14 7.41 0.29
C VAL A 92 5.23 7.64 1.33
N ASN A 93 5.32 6.72 2.29
CA ASN A 93 6.29 6.74 3.37
C ASN A 93 7.58 5.99 2.99
N ARG A 94 7.41 4.81 2.39
CA ARG A 94 8.51 3.93 1.95
C ARG A 94 8.04 2.86 0.98
N GLU A 95 8.98 2.31 0.25
CA GLU A 95 8.87 1.08 -0.55
C GLU A 95 9.65 -0.06 0.13
N ILE A 96 9.08 -1.26 0.14
CA ILE A 96 9.70 -2.49 0.65
C ILE A 96 9.86 -3.47 -0.52
N ASN A 97 11.07 -3.95 -0.76
CA ASN A 97 11.31 -5.05 -1.71
C ASN A 97 11.17 -6.39 -0.97
N THR A 98 10.16 -7.19 -1.31
CA THR A 98 9.87 -8.45 -0.60
C THR A 98 10.97 -9.49 -0.70
N TYR A 99 11.78 -9.47 -1.76
CA TYR A 99 12.85 -10.44 -1.99
C TYR A 99 14.12 -10.11 -1.21
N ARG A 100 14.34 -8.82 -0.92
CA ARG A 100 15.56 -8.33 -0.25
C ARG A 100 15.31 -7.96 1.21
N GLN A 101 14.07 -7.62 1.56
CA GLN A 101 13.66 -7.08 2.86
C GLN A 101 12.44 -7.84 3.39
N PHE A 102 12.50 -9.18 3.35
CA PHE A 102 11.37 -10.03 3.72
C PHE A 102 10.92 -9.82 5.17
N ASP A 103 11.86 -9.64 6.10
CA ASP A 103 11.54 -9.36 7.50
C ASP A 103 10.80 -8.02 7.67
N GLU A 104 11.22 -6.98 6.95
CA GLU A 104 10.53 -5.68 6.94
C GLU A 104 9.12 -5.77 6.35
N TYR A 105 8.90 -6.65 5.38
CA TYR A 105 7.57 -6.92 4.83
C TYR A 105 6.64 -7.62 5.84
N LEU A 106 7.18 -8.46 6.71
CA LEU A 106 6.42 -9.18 7.73
C LEU A 106 6.02 -8.30 8.92
N VAL A 107 6.83 -7.29 9.28
CA VAL A 107 6.56 -6.38 10.41
C VAL A 107 5.18 -5.69 10.33
N PRO A 108 4.82 -5.00 9.23
CA PRO A 108 3.50 -4.39 9.09
C PRO A 108 2.36 -5.39 9.25
N LYS A 109 2.56 -6.66 8.87
CA LYS A 109 1.52 -7.69 8.98
C LYS A 109 1.26 -8.10 10.43
N SER A 110 2.30 -8.31 11.24
CA SER A 110 2.13 -8.55 12.68
C SER A 110 1.42 -7.39 13.37
N GLU A 111 1.85 -6.16 13.09
CA GLU A 111 1.25 -4.98 13.71
C GLU A 111 -0.21 -4.78 13.28
N LEU A 112 -0.50 -4.97 11.99
CA LEU A 112 -1.85 -4.87 11.46
C LEU A 112 -2.74 -5.95 12.07
N ALA A 113 -2.27 -7.20 12.16
CA ALA A 113 -3.00 -8.30 12.76
C ALA A 113 -3.35 -8.02 14.23
N GLN A 114 -2.44 -7.38 14.98
CA GLN A 114 -2.69 -7.00 16.37
C GLN A 114 -3.67 -5.82 16.48
N LYS A 115 -3.45 -4.75 15.71
CA LYS A 115 -4.28 -3.53 15.75
C LYS A 115 -5.68 -3.75 15.17
N LYS A 116 -5.81 -4.65 14.20
CA LYS A 116 -7.04 -4.96 13.47
C LYS A 116 -7.35 -6.45 13.51
N ALA A 117 -7.30 -7.06 14.69
CA ALA A 117 -7.62 -8.48 14.88
C ALA A 117 -9.03 -8.89 14.38
N HIS A 118 -9.95 -7.94 14.29
CA HIS A 118 -11.29 -8.16 13.73
C HIS A 118 -11.31 -8.23 12.19
N TRP A 119 -10.23 -7.84 11.51
CA TRP A 119 -10.07 -7.87 10.04
C TRP A 119 -9.11 -8.94 9.54
N THR A 120 -8.34 -9.60 10.43
CA THR A 120 -7.28 -10.52 10.05
C THR A 120 -7.58 -11.92 10.55
N ASP A 121 -7.76 -12.86 9.63
CA ASP A 121 -7.93 -14.28 9.94
C ASP A 121 -6.61 -14.96 10.32
N PHE A 122 -5.50 -14.54 9.70
CA PHE A 122 -4.19 -15.16 9.88
C PHE A 122 -3.04 -14.16 9.99
N ASP A 123 -2.19 -14.35 11.00
CA ASP A 123 -1.01 -13.53 11.25
C ASP A 123 0.27 -14.26 10.77
N ALA A 124 0.65 -14.00 9.52
CA ALA A 124 1.90 -14.53 8.94
C ALA A 124 3.16 -13.86 9.51
N GLY A 125 3.03 -12.73 10.21
CA GLY A 125 4.17 -12.02 10.79
C GLY A 125 4.74 -12.72 12.02
N ARG A 126 4.16 -13.85 12.47
CA ARG A 126 4.72 -14.68 13.55
C ARG A 126 6.13 -15.21 13.27
N LEU A 127 6.55 -15.28 12.00
CA LEU A 127 7.91 -15.70 11.61
C LEU A 127 8.99 -14.82 12.22
N ILE A 128 8.79 -13.49 12.26
CA ILE A 128 9.74 -12.56 12.88
C ILE A 128 9.69 -12.57 14.42
N HIS A 129 8.78 -13.36 15.00
CA HIS A 129 8.64 -13.58 16.44
C HIS A 129 9.08 -14.99 16.88
N GLY A 130 9.86 -15.69 16.03
CA GLY A 130 10.49 -16.96 16.38
C GLY A 130 9.69 -18.22 16.02
N MET A 131 8.52 -18.08 15.36
CA MET A 131 7.80 -19.23 14.79
C MET A 131 8.52 -19.73 13.54
N THR A 132 8.64 -21.04 13.39
CA THR A 132 9.22 -21.64 12.18
C THR A 132 8.22 -21.64 11.02
N MET A 133 8.72 -21.74 9.77
CA MET A 133 7.86 -21.82 8.60
C MET A 133 6.97 -23.08 8.62
N ASP A 134 7.49 -24.20 9.13
CA ASP A 134 6.75 -25.45 9.23
C ASP A 134 5.58 -25.33 10.23
N GLU A 135 5.81 -24.74 11.40
CA GLU A 135 4.76 -24.45 12.37
C GLU A 135 3.73 -23.47 11.80
N LEU A 136 4.18 -22.43 11.10
CA LEU A 136 3.28 -21.46 10.48
C LEU A 136 2.40 -22.13 9.41
N LEU A 137 2.99 -22.97 8.56
CA LEU A 137 2.29 -23.71 7.52
C LEU A 137 1.23 -24.63 8.11
N ALA A 138 1.58 -25.41 9.14
CA ALA A 138 0.63 -26.29 9.82
C ALA A 138 -0.59 -25.49 10.32
N ARG A 139 -0.36 -24.37 11.02
CA ARG A 139 -1.45 -23.51 11.52
C ARG A 139 -2.28 -22.86 10.41
N PHE A 140 -1.65 -22.53 9.29
CA PHE A 140 -2.35 -21.97 8.14
C PHE A 140 -3.28 -23.02 7.51
N VAL A 141 -2.80 -24.25 7.37
CA VAL A 141 -3.62 -25.38 6.90
C VAL A 141 -4.78 -25.63 7.85
N ASP A 142 -4.53 -25.67 9.17
CA ASP A 142 -5.60 -25.85 10.17
C ASP A 142 -6.68 -24.77 10.04
N LEU A 143 -6.29 -23.51 9.85
CA LEU A 143 -7.25 -22.42 9.63
C LEU A 143 -8.09 -22.63 8.36
N ILE A 144 -7.46 -23.07 7.26
CA ILE A 144 -8.19 -23.37 6.02
C ILE A 144 -9.21 -24.49 6.26
N VAL A 145 -8.84 -25.55 6.98
CA VAL A 145 -9.75 -26.65 7.31
C VAL A 145 -10.91 -26.14 8.16
N GLU A 146 -10.65 -25.35 9.20
CA GLU A 146 -11.71 -24.78 10.03
C GLU A 146 -12.70 -23.95 9.22
N ILE A 147 -12.21 -23.13 8.28
CA ILE A 147 -13.07 -22.33 7.40
C ILE A 147 -13.89 -23.22 6.47
N ALA A 148 -13.26 -24.23 5.86
CA ALA A 148 -13.93 -25.19 5.01
C ALA A 148 -15.02 -26.00 5.76
N ASP A 149 -14.82 -26.25 7.06
CA ASP A 149 -15.78 -26.92 7.95
C ASP A 149 -16.87 -25.98 8.49
N GLY A 150 -16.90 -24.72 8.05
CA GLY A 150 -18.00 -23.79 8.30
C GLY A 150 -17.71 -22.68 9.32
N LYS A 151 -16.46 -22.51 9.76
CA LYS A 151 -16.06 -21.31 10.51
C LYS A 151 -16.07 -20.11 9.57
N ALA A 152 -16.88 -19.10 9.88
CA ALA A 152 -16.91 -17.88 9.07
C ALA A 152 -15.57 -17.11 9.16
N ALA A 153 -15.06 -16.70 8.00
CA ALA A 153 -13.89 -15.84 7.90
C ALA A 153 -14.23 -14.38 8.28
N LYS A 154 -13.24 -13.56 8.64
CA LYS A 154 -13.48 -12.18 9.07
C LYS A 154 -14.15 -11.33 8.00
N ASN A 155 -13.86 -11.54 6.73
CA ASN A 155 -14.54 -10.84 5.64
C ASN A 155 -16.05 -11.14 5.59
N GLU A 156 -16.45 -12.39 5.84
CA GLU A 156 -17.85 -12.81 5.90
C GLU A 156 -18.56 -12.23 7.13
N ILE A 157 -17.90 -12.26 8.28
CA ILE A 157 -18.43 -11.69 9.54
C ILE A 157 -18.67 -10.19 9.41
N ASN A 158 -17.79 -9.48 8.68
CA ASN A 158 -17.84 -8.03 8.55
C ASN A 158 -18.69 -7.52 7.35
N ASP A 159 -19.36 -8.40 6.60
CA ASP A 159 -20.04 -8.09 5.33
C ASP A 159 -19.16 -7.22 4.40
N PHE A 160 -17.87 -7.54 4.31
CA PHE A 160 -16.96 -6.70 3.54
C PHE A 160 -17.21 -6.86 2.05
N ARG A 161 -17.50 -5.74 1.38
CA ARG A 161 -17.73 -5.69 -0.07
C ARG A 161 -16.50 -5.11 -0.75
N GLU A 162 -15.98 -5.86 -1.72
CA GLU A 162 -14.84 -5.42 -2.52
C GLU A 162 -15.25 -4.27 -3.46
N LEU A 163 -14.38 -3.27 -3.60
CA LEU A 163 -14.48 -2.28 -4.67
C LEU A 163 -13.64 -2.76 -5.85
N ALA A 164 -14.29 -3.41 -6.82
CA ALA A 164 -13.65 -3.76 -8.08
C ALA A 164 -13.71 -2.58 -9.06
N ILE A 165 -12.55 -2.04 -9.42
CA ILE A 165 -12.44 -1.02 -10.46
C ILE A 165 -12.06 -1.72 -11.77
N PHE A 166 -13.02 -1.83 -12.69
CA PHE A 166 -12.76 -2.30 -14.04
C PHE A 166 -12.32 -1.12 -14.91
N LYS A 167 -11.15 -1.22 -15.53
CA LYS A 167 -10.64 -0.21 -16.45
C LYS A 167 -10.36 -0.80 -17.83
N SER A 168 -10.90 -0.16 -18.85
CA SER A 168 -10.57 -0.40 -20.26
C SER A 168 -9.66 0.73 -20.77
N GLY A 169 -8.45 0.40 -21.24
CA GLY A 169 -7.49 1.34 -21.84
C GLY A 169 -6.13 1.42 -21.12
N VAL A 170 -5.14 2.04 -21.77
CA VAL A 170 -3.78 2.24 -21.23
C VAL A 170 -3.73 3.55 -20.43
N THR A 171 -3.11 3.52 -19.24
CA THR A 171 -2.79 4.74 -18.48
C THR A 171 -1.31 5.03 -18.73
N LEU A 172 -0.99 6.13 -19.42
CA LEU A 172 0.37 6.63 -19.65
C LEU A 172 0.72 7.72 -18.65
#